data_AF-A0A8J3VKD8-F1
#
_entry.id   AF-A0A8J3VKD8-F1
#
_cell.length_a   1.000
_cell.length_b   1.000
_cell.length_c   1.000
_cell.angle_alpha   90.00
_cell.angle_beta   90.00
_cell.angle_gamma   90.00
#
_symmetry.space_group_name_H-M   'P 1'
#
loop_
_entity.id
_entity.type
_entity.pdbx_description
1 polymer ?
#
loop_
_entity_poly.entity_id
_entity_poly.type
_entity_poly.pdbx_seq_one_letter_code
_entity_poly.pdbx_strand_id
1 'polypeptide(L)'
;MRRAVLALVLLVAGCTSTAPPTPMPTPPPFRDCASIFEGKAELPELALPCFTGGQNVQVGRLSGPAVINFWAPWCLECGEELPAFQRLADRGQVKVIGVATDTNRSAAISLATDLGVTMPTLLDVYGEFRRQLGTINLPLTVFVDSNGKVTTYVGSALKDETLNKLVRERLGVG
;
A
#
# COMPACT_ATOMS: atom_id res chain seq x y z
N MET A 1 73.62 15.64 43.93
CA MET A 1 73.01 16.38 42.80
C MET A 1 72.10 15.43 42.03
N ARG A 2 70.78 15.65 42.10
CA ARG A 2 69.72 14.84 41.47
C ARG A 2 69.68 15.13 39.96
N ARG A 3 69.58 14.11 39.11
CA ARG A 3 69.13 14.27 37.72
C ARG A 3 68.04 13.24 37.43
N ALA A 4 66.83 13.75 37.29
CA ALA A 4 65.62 13.01 36.97
C ALA A 4 65.60 12.64 35.48
N VAL A 5 65.16 11.43 35.16
CA VAL A 5 64.88 10.98 33.79
C VAL A 5 63.37 11.15 33.57
N LEU A 6 62.98 12.04 32.66
CA LEU A 6 61.59 12.24 32.24
C LEU A 6 61.16 11.07 31.35
N ALA A 7 60.09 10.36 31.74
CA ALA A 7 59.35 9.46 30.86
C ALA A 7 58.24 10.25 30.15
N LEU A 8 58.28 10.27 28.81
CA LEU A 8 57.25 10.88 27.98
C LEU A 8 56.18 9.82 27.66
N VAL A 9 55.02 9.90 28.31
CA VAL A 9 53.86 9.06 28.01
C VAL A 9 52.96 9.81 27.01
N LEU A 10 52.91 9.33 25.77
CA LEU A 10 51.99 9.80 24.74
C LEU A 10 50.62 9.14 24.93
N LEU A 11 49.66 9.87 25.51
CA LEU A 11 48.25 9.50 25.57
C LEU A 11 47.58 9.85 24.23
N VAL A 12 47.30 8.83 23.41
CA VAL A 12 46.45 8.99 22.22
C VAL A 12 44.99 8.92 22.68
N ALA A 13 44.35 10.07 22.87
CA ALA A 13 42.92 10.16 23.13
C ALA A 13 42.15 9.86 21.83
N GLY A 14 41.59 8.65 21.72
CA GLY A 14 40.69 8.27 20.63
C GLY A 14 39.32 8.90 20.82
N CYS A 15 38.96 9.87 19.97
CA CYS A 15 37.59 10.37 19.87
C CYS A 15 36.81 9.45 18.92
N THR A 16 36.13 8.43 19.45
CA THR A 16 35.10 7.70 18.69
C THR A 16 33.80 8.49 18.70
N SER A 17 33.55 9.27 17.65
CA SER A 17 32.24 9.87 17.39
C SER A 17 31.22 8.74 17.17
N THR A 18 30.43 8.46 18.19
CA THR A 18 29.24 7.60 18.04
C THR A 18 28.16 8.46 17.40
N ALA A 19 27.91 8.26 16.11
CA ALA A 19 26.76 8.86 15.45
C ALA A 19 25.47 8.36 16.13
N PRO A 20 24.44 9.21 16.32
CA PRO A 20 23.15 8.75 16.81
C PRO A 20 22.60 7.66 15.88
N PRO A 21 21.92 6.63 16.42
CA PRO A 21 21.26 5.64 15.58
C PRO A 21 20.25 6.35 14.69
N THR A 22 20.34 6.13 13.38
CA THR A 22 19.34 6.60 12.42
C THR A 22 17.95 6.11 12.87
N PRO A 23 16.92 6.99 12.89
CA PRO A 23 15.57 6.55 13.22
C PRO A 23 15.17 5.41 12.29
N MET A 24 14.69 4.31 12.88
CA MET A 24 14.22 3.16 12.13
C MET A 24 13.06 3.61 11.24
N PRO A 25 12.99 3.17 9.97
CA PRO A 25 11.85 3.48 9.12
C PRO A 25 10.57 2.96 9.78
N THR A 26 9.56 3.83 9.89
CA THR A 26 8.24 3.46 10.40
C THR A 26 7.70 2.28 9.59
N PRO A 27 7.32 1.16 10.22
CA PRO A 27 6.76 0.04 9.50
C PRO A 27 5.47 0.47 8.79
N PRO A 28 5.18 -0.06 7.59
CA PRO A 28 3.96 0.28 6.88
C PRO A 28 2.72 -0.17 7.69
N PRO A 29 1.62 0.61 7.71
CA PRO A 29 0.43 0.28 8.48
C PRO A 29 -0.44 -0.82 7.83
N PHE A 30 -0.05 -1.32 6.66
CA PHE A 30 -0.85 -2.23 5.85
C PHE A 30 -0.81 -3.67 6.38
N ARG A 31 -1.95 -4.34 6.32
CA ARG A 31 -2.04 -5.80 6.48
C ARG A 31 -1.39 -6.53 5.32
N ASP A 32 -1.04 -7.79 5.55
CA ASP A 32 -0.43 -8.67 4.54
C ASP A 32 -1.41 -9.08 3.43
N CYS A 33 -0.88 -9.48 2.27
CA CYS A 33 -1.64 -9.80 1.06
C CYS A 33 -1.86 -11.31 0.81
N ALA A 34 -1.19 -12.21 1.53
CA ALA A 34 -1.04 -13.62 1.14
C ALA A 34 -2.35 -14.41 1.00
N SER A 35 -3.40 -14.06 1.75
CA SER A 35 -4.65 -14.84 1.81
C SER A 35 -5.76 -14.36 0.85
N ILE A 36 -5.45 -13.46 -0.09
CA ILE A 36 -6.46 -12.80 -0.95
C ILE A 36 -6.43 -13.34 -2.40
N PHE A 37 -5.32 -13.95 -2.81
CA PHE A 37 -5.00 -14.28 -4.22
C PHE A 37 -5.00 -15.78 -4.54
N GLU A 38 -6.02 -16.50 -4.07
CA GLU A 38 -6.20 -17.95 -4.28
C GLU A 38 -7.26 -18.31 -5.35
N GLY A 39 -7.86 -17.30 -5.99
CA GLY A 39 -8.96 -17.46 -6.94
C GLY A 39 -8.53 -17.30 -8.40
N LYS A 40 -9.48 -16.79 -9.19
CA LYS A 40 -9.31 -16.39 -10.58
C LYS A 40 -10.25 -15.22 -10.87
N ALA A 41 -9.72 -14.18 -11.50
CA ALA A 41 -10.48 -13.03 -11.96
C ALA A 41 -10.06 -12.69 -13.41
N GLU A 42 -10.92 -11.98 -14.13
CA GLU A 42 -10.64 -11.41 -15.47
C GLU A 42 -9.74 -10.17 -15.35
N LEU A 43 -8.67 -10.30 -14.58
CA LEU A 43 -7.60 -9.31 -14.41
C LEU A 43 -6.38 -9.75 -15.22
N PRO A 44 -5.45 -8.82 -15.51
CA PRO A 44 -4.22 -9.18 -16.20
C PRO A 44 -3.37 -10.18 -15.41
N GLU A 45 -2.65 -11.03 -16.14
CA GLU A 45 -1.66 -11.95 -15.57
C GLU A 45 -0.38 -11.18 -15.22
N LEU A 46 -0.43 -10.46 -14.10
CA LEU A 46 0.62 -9.58 -13.62
C LEU A 46 0.96 -9.89 -12.15
N ALA A 47 2.25 -9.99 -11.86
CA ALA A 47 2.76 -10.18 -10.51
C ALA A 47 3.11 -8.82 -9.88
N LEU A 48 2.46 -8.45 -8.77
CA LEU A 48 2.78 -7.24 -8.02
C LEU A 48 3.30 -7.57 -6.62
N PRO A 49 4.25 -6.78 -6.08
CA PRO A 49 4.67 -6.94 -4.71
C PRO A 49 3.59 -6.43 -3.74
N CYS A 50 3.41 -7.14 -2.63
CA CYS A 50 2.69 -6.60 -1.47
C CYS A 50 3.53 -5.49 -0.83
N PHE A 51 2.86 -4.47 -0.28
CA PHE A 51 3.57 -3.34 0.34
C PHE A 51 4.41 -3.80 1.55
N THR A 52 3.94 -4.80 2.30
CA THR A 52 4.65 -5.40 3.44
C THR A 52 5.86 -6.26 3.04
N GLY A 53 6.08 -6.53 1.74
CA GLY A 53 7.13 -7.41 1.23
C GLY A 53 6.63 -8.84 0.97
N GLY A 54 7.55 -9.80 0.95
CA GLY A 54 7.23 -11.21 0.67
C GLY A 54 7.23 -11.56 -0.83
N GLN A 55 6.59 -12.68 -1.18
CA GLN A 55 6.44 -13.09 -2.58
C GLN A 55 5.44 -12.18 -3.30
N ASN A 56 5.71 -11.90 -4.57
CA ASN A 56 4.75 -11.18 -5.41
C ASN A 56 3.46 -11.99 -5.55
N VAL A 57 2.32 -11.29 -5.53
CA VAL A 57 1.00 -11.87 -5.75
C VAL A 57 0.60 -11.73 -7.20
N GLN A 58 -0.08 -12.74 -7.74
CA GLN A 58 -0.62 -12.71 -9.10
C GLN A 58 -2.01 -12.07 -9.08
N VAL A 59 -2.17 -10.88 -9.65
CA VAL A 59 -3.44 -10.13 -9.57
C VAL A 59 -4.58 -10.84 -10.30
N GLY A 60 -4.29 -11.58 -11.38
CA GLY A 60 -5.21 -12.50 -12.06
C GLY A 60 -5.81 -13.60 -11.17
N ARG A 61 -5.18 -13.88 -10.02
CA ARG A 61 -5.65 -14.88 -9.04
C ARG A 61 -6.43 -14.26 -7.88
N LEU A 62 -6.84 -13.00 -7.98
CA LEU A 62 -7.70 -12.38 -6.97
C LEU A 62 -9.02 -13.16 -6.85
N SER A 63 -9.42 -13.47 -5.63
CA SER A 63 -10.69 -14.14 -5.35
C SER A 63 -11.79 -13.11 -5.03
N GLY A 64 -12.89 -13.11 -5.78
CA GLY A 64 -14.06 -12.28 -5.48
C GLY A 64 -14.87 -12.77 -4.26
N PRO A 65 -15.90 -12.02 -3.82
CA PRO A 65 -16.18 -10.64 -4.19
C PRO A 65 -15.12 -9.69 -3.58
N ALA A 66 -14.60 -8.78 -4.40
CA ALA A 66 -13.51 -7.89 -4.02
C ALA A 66 -13.61 -6.50 -4.65
N VAL A 67 -13.00 -5.53 -4.00
CA VAL A 67 -12.83 -4.16 -4.48
C VAL A 67 -11.35 -3.81 -4.42
N ILE A 68 -10.82 -3.28 -5.52
CA ILE A 68 -9.44 -2.78 -5.62
C ILE A 68 -9.49 -1.27 -5.75
N ASN A 69 -8.84 -0.56 -4.81
CA ASN A 69 -8.72 0.90 -4.80
C ASN A 69 -7.31 1.31 -5.24
N PHE A 70 -7.20 1.95 -6.40
CA PHE A 70 -5.94 2.49 -6.89
C PHE A 70 -5.79 3.94 -6.42
N TRP A 71 -4.67 4.26 -5.80
CA TRP A 71 -4.42 5.56 -5.21
C TRP A 71 -2.93 5.94 -5.30
N ALA A 72 -2.65 7.22 -5.06
CA ALA A 72 -1.29 7.74 -4.92
C ALA A 72 -1.28 8.87 -3.87
N PRO A 73 -0.19 9.06 -3.12
CA PRO A 73 -0.15 10.05 -2.04
C PRO A 73 -0.28 11.51 -2.51
N TRP A 74 0.03 11.80 -3.78
CA TRP A 74 -0.14 13.14 -4.38
C TRP A 74 -1.54 13.38 -4.94
N CYS A 75 -2.39 12.36 -4.99
CA CYS A 75 -3.75 12.45 -5.52
C CYS A 75 -4.72 12.86 -4.40
N LEU A 76 -5.18 14.11 -4.43
CA LEU A 76 -6.06 14.67 -3.40
C LEU A 76 -7.35 13.85 -3.25
N GLU A 77 -8.06 13.60 -4.36
CA GLU A 77 -9.31 12.84 -4.38
C GLU A 77 -9.13 11.39 -3.90
N CYS A 78 -7.96 10.79 -4.16
CA CYS A 78 -7.64 9.47 -3.64
C CYS A 78 -7.55 9.50 -2.10
N GLY A 79 -6.92 10.53 -1.53
CA GLY A 79 -6.89 10.74 -0.09
C GLY A 79 -8.28 10.89 0.53
N GLU A 80 -9.20 11.54 -0.16
CA GLU A 80 -10.59 11.74 0.31
C GLU A 80 -11.40 10.43 0.39
N GLU A 81 -11.16 9.47 -0.50
CA GLU A 81 -11.92 8.21 -0.54
C GLU A 81 -11.33 7.10 0.33
N LEU A 82 -10.01 7.11 0.58
CA LEU A 82 -9.31 6.08 1.34
C LEU A 82 -9.99 5.68 2.67
N PRO A 83 -10.50 6.63 3.50
CA PRO A 83 -11.22 6.28 4.72
C PRO A 83 -12.50 5.46 4.49
N ALA A 84 -13.21 5.69 3.37
CA ALA A 84 -14.42 4.92 3.04
C ALA A 84 -14.07 3.49 2.64
N PHE A 85 -12.99 3.30 1.87
CA PHE A 85 -12.48 1.97 1.53
C PHE A 85 -11.96 1.21 2.76
N GLN A 86 -11.28 1.90 3.68
CA GLN A 86 -10.87 1.30 4.94
C GLN A 86 -12.08 0.82 5.75
N ARG A 87 -13.12 1.65 5.92
CA ARG A 87 -14.35 1.26 6.61
C ARG A 87 -15.05 0.09 5.94
N LEU A 88 -15.04 0.02 4.60
CA LEU A 88 -15.56 -1.12 3.87
C LEU A 88 -14.74 -2.39 4.17
N ALA A 89 -13.41 -2.28 4.22
CA ALA A 89 -12.51 -3.38 4.57
C ALA A 89 -12.77 -3.90 5.99
N ASP A 90 -13.04 -3.00 6.94
CA ASP A 90 -13.28 -3.34 8.35
C ASP A 90 -14.63 -4.05 8.56
N ARG A 91 -15.62 -3.82 7.69
CA ARG A 91 -16.90 -4.55 7.72
C ARG A 91 -16.75 -6.01 7.31
N GLY A 92 -15.72 -6.35 6.52
CA GLY A 92 -15.42 -7.72 6.10
C GLY A 92 -16.43 -8.39 5.15
N GLN A 93 -17.39 -7.65 4.60
CA GLN A 93 -18.41 -8.19 3.68
C GLN A 93 -17.84 -8.52 2.29
N VAL A 94 -16.81 -7.77 1.87
CA VAL A 94 -16.04 -7.98 0.65
C VAL A 94 -14.56 -7.78 0.95
N LYS A 95 -13.70 -8.37 0.13
CA LYS A 95 -12.26 -8.11 0.23
C LYS A 95 -11.99 -6.71 -0.32
N VAL A 96 -11.15 -5.94 0.37
CA VAL A 96 -10.73 -4.61 -0.10
C VAL A 96 -9.21 -4.57 -0.14
N ILE A 97 -8.67 -4.17 -1.29
CA ILE A 97 -7.24 -4.14 -1.58
C ILE A 97 -6.88 -2.75 -2.09
N GLY A 98 -5.88 -2.12 -1.50
CA GLY A 98 -5.25 -0.91 -2.03
C GLY A 98 -4.23 -1.24 -3.11
N VAL A 99 -4.02 -0.34 -4.07
CA VAL A 99 -2.89 -0.38 -5.01
C VAL A 99 -2.25 1.00 -5.04
N ALA A 100 -1.14 1.15 -4.32
CA ALA A 100 -0.38 2.38 -4.28
C ALA A 100 0.45 2.51 -5.57
N THR A 101 0.21 3.59 -6.32
CA THR A 101 0.91 3.90 -7.58
C THR A 101 1.86 5.09 -7.42
N ASP A 102 2.95 4.90 -6.68
CA ASP A 102 4.02 5.89 -6.62
C ASP A 102 5.35 5.24 -6.22
N THR A 103 6.46 5.85 -6.62
CA THR A 103 7.80 5.39 -6.22
C THR A 103 8.18 5.84 -4.80
N ASN A 104 7.57 6.91 -4.29
CA ASN A 104 7.75 7.44 -2.95
C ASN A 104 6.92 6.67 -1.92
N ARG A 105 7.48 5.53 -1.48
CA ARG A 105 6.88 4.68 -0.46
C ARG A 105 6.64 5.39 0.86
N SER A 106 7.53 6.29 1.28
CA SER A 106 7.37 7.03 2.53
C SER A 106 6.14 7.94 2.52
N ALA A 107 5.84 8.59 1.40
CA ALA A 107 4.65 9.42 1.28
C ALA A 107 3.37 8.58 1.35
N ALA A 108 3.36 7.39 0.74
CA ALA A 108 2.26 6.44 0.85
C ALA A 108 2.05 5.95 2.30
N ILE A 109 3.15 5.62 3.01
CA ILE A 109 3.10 5.25 4.44
C ILE A 109 2.55 6.39 5.30
N SER A 110 3.04 7.62 5.09
CA SER A 110 2.59 8.79 5.86
C SER A 110 1.09 9.01 5.69
N LEU A 111 0.61 9.12 4.45
CA LEU A 111 -0.81 9.33 4.17
C LEU A 111 -1.69 8.21 4.76
N ALA A 112 -1.27 6.95 4.58
CA ALA A 112 -2.01 5.82 5.12
C ALA A 112 -2.05 5.84 6.66
N THR A 113 -0.94 6.22 7.30
CA THR A 113 -0.87 6.35 8.77
C THR A 113 -1.78 7.46 9.26
N ASP A 114 -1.74 8.63 8.62
CA ASP A 114 -2.53 9.81 8.99
C ASP A 114 -4.04 9.54 8.85
N LEU A 115 -4.43 8.75 7.86
CA LEU A 115 -5.82 8.37 7.58
C LEU A 115 -6.28 7.07 8.27
N GLY A 116 -5.39 6.38 9.00
CA GLY A 116 -5.69 5.10 9.64
C GLY A 116 -5.97 3.94 8.65
N VAL A 117 -5.40 4.01 7.44
CA VAL A 117 -5.56 3.00 6.39
C VAL A 117 -4.62 1.82 6.65
N THR A 118 -5.22 0.66 6.86
CA THR A 118 -4.54 -0.61 7.17
C THR A 118 -4.93 -1.75 6.22
N MET A 119 -5.83 -1.50 5.26
CA MET A 119 -6.19 -2.49 4.25
C MET A 119 -4.94 -3.02 3.51
N PRO A 120 -4.92 -4.32 3.15
CA PRO A 120 -3.83 -4.90 2.36
C PRO A 120 -3.59 -4.06 1.11
N THR A 121 -2.34 -3.71 0.85
CA THR A 121 -1.99 -2.79 -0.24
C THR A 121 -0.89 -3.38 -1.09
N LEU A 122 -1.08 -3.37 -2.41
CA LEU A 122 -0.07 -3.71 -3.40
C LEU A 122 0.68 -2.47 -3.88
N LEU A 123 1.81 -2.70 -4.52
CA LEU A 123 2.60 -1.66 -5.16
C LEU A 123 2.55 -1.80 -6.67
N ASP A 124 1.98 -0.81 -7.35
CA ASP A 124 2.04 -0.64 -8.80
C ASP A 124 2.87 0.60 -9.13
N VAL A 125 4.15 0.60 -8.70
CA VAL A 125 5.01 1.80 -8.68
C VAL A 125 5.14 2.49 -10.04
N TYR A 126 4.99 1.74 -11.13
CA TYR A 126 5.07 2.25 -12.51
C TYR A 126 3.71 2.31 -13.20
N GLY A 127 2.60 2.01 -12.53
CA GLY A 127 1.26 2.07 -13.11
C GLY A 127 0.98 1.02 -14.20
N GLU A 128 1.71 -0.09 -14.21
CA GLU A 128 1.55 -1.14 -15.22
C GLU A 128 0.18 -1.81 -15.10
N PHE A 129 -0.25 -2.13 -13.88
CA PHE A 129 -1.54 -2.77 -13.67
C PHE A 129 -2.67 -1.86 -14.16
N ARG A 130 -2.62 -0.59 -13.79
CA ARG A 130 -3.57 0.43 -14.26
C ARG A 130 -3.61 0.54 -15.78
N ARG A 131 -2.46 0.59 -16.44
CA ARG A 131 -2.38 0.65 -17.91
C ARG A 131 -2.99 -0.58 -18.57
N GLN A 132 -2.74 -1.78 -18.03
CA GLN A 132 -3.35 -3.00 -18.57
C GLN A 132 -4.87 -3.06 -18.34
N LEU A 133 -5.39 -2.33 -17.35
CA LEU A 133 -6.83 -2.06 -17.17
C LEU A 133 -7.37 -0.95 -18.09
N GLY A 134 -6.55 -0.40 -18.99
CA GLY A 134 -6.95 0.56 -20.01
C GLY A 134 -6.98 2.02 -19.54
N THR A 135 -6.38 2.36 -18.39
CA THR A 135 -6.39 3.75 -17.89
C THR A 135 -5.09 4.15 -17.20
N ILE A 136 -4.76 5.43 -17.27
CA ILE A 136 -3.70 6.06 -16.48
C ILE A 136 -4.25 7.01 -15.42
N ASN A 137 -5.57 7.15 -15.31
CA ASN A 137 -6.19 8.11 -14.41
C ASN A 137 -6.31 7.54 -12.99
N LEU A 138 -6.33 8.46 -12.03
CA LEU A 138 -6.65 8.21 -10.62
C LEU A 138 -7.75 9.20 -10.16
N PRO A 139 -8.58 8.83 -9.17
CA PRO A 139 -8.68 7.48 -8.60
C PRO A 139 -9.28 6.48 -9.60
N LEU A 140 -8.94 5.20 -9.41
CA LEU A 140 -9.53 4.07 -10.13
C LEU A 140 -10.02 3.06 -9.09
N THR A 141 -11.26 2.61 -9.25
CA THR A 141 -11.81 1.50 -8.48
C THR A 141 -12.14 0.33 -9.40
N VAL A 142 -11.73 -0.87 -9.03
CA VAL A 142 -12.05 -2.11 -9.73
C VAL A 142 -12.92 -2.97 -8.83
N PHE A 143 -13.97 -3.53 -9.39
CA PHE A 143 -14.90 -4.43 -8.72
C PHE A 143 -14.76 -5.81 -9.37
N VAL A 144 -14.55 -6.82 -8.54
CA VAL A 144 -14.41 -8.22 -8.96
C VAL A 144 -15.51 -9.03 -8.28
N ASP A 145 -16.48 -9.53 -9.04
CA ASP A 145 -17.57 -10.33 -8.47
C ASP A 145 -17.11 -11.75 -8.09
N SER A 146 -17.99 -12.52 -7.45
CA SER A 146 -17.70 -13.89 -7.02
C SER A 146 -17.39 -14.87 -8.16
N ASN A 147 -17.75 -14.54 -9.40
CA ASN A 147 -17.42 -15.32 -10.60
C ASN A 147 -16.09 -14.87 -11.24
N GLY A 148 -15.44 -13.84 -10.68
CA GLY A 148 -14.22 -13.27 -11.21
C GLY A 148 -14.44 -12.23 -12.31
N LYS A 149 -15.69 -11.83 -12.59
CA LYS A 149 -15.98 -10.80 -13.60
C LYS A 149 -15.56 -9.43 -13.08
N VAL A 150 -14.94 -8.65 -13.96
CA VAL A 150 -14.35 -7.35 -13.62
C VAL A 150 -15.16 -6.18 -14.18
N THR A 151 -15.38 -5.15 -13.37
CA THR A 151 -15.86 -3.83 -13.82
C THR A 151 -15.06 -2.72 -13.17
N THR A 152 -14.95 -1.55 -13.82
CA THR A 152 -14.14 -0.43 -13.34
C THR A 152 -14.97 0.83 -13.12
N TYR A 153 -14.47 1.73 -12.27
CA TYR A 153 -14.96 3.08 -12.09
C TYR A 153 -13.77 4.02 -12.09
N VAL A 154 -13.79 5.01 -12.98
CA VAL A 154 -12.80 6.08 -13.09
C VAL A 154 -13.56 7.38 -12.99
N GLY A 155 -13.20 8.24 -12.05
CA GLY A 155 -13.95 9.46 -11.79
C GLY A 155 -13.60 10.07 -10.44
N SER A 156 -14.57 10.79 -9.86
CA SER A 156 -14.44 11.46 -8.57
C SER A 156 -14.32 10.47 -7.41
N ALA A 157 -13.73 10.92 -6.30
CA ALA A 157 -13.64 10.19 -5.03
C ALA A 157 -14.95 9.48 -4.63
N LEU A 158 -14.88 8.18 -4.30
CA LEU A 158 -16.01 7.40 -3.83
C LEU A 158 -16.16 7.47 -2.30
N LYS A 159 -17.18 8.19 -1.83
CA LYS A 159 -17.57 8.24 -0.41
C LYS A 159 -18.51 7.09 -0.05
N ASP A 160 -18.74 6.86 1.25
CA ASP A 160 -19.44 5.67 1.75
C ASP A 160 -20.76 5.35 1.03
N GLU A 161 -21.62 6.35 0.83
CA GLU A 161 -22.94 6.13 0.20
C GLU A 161 -22.80 5.57 -1.22
N THR A 162 -22.03 6.27 -2.06
CA THR A 162 -21.80 5.89 -3.46
C THR A 162 -20.99 4.60 -3.56
N LEU A 163 -19.94 4.44 -2.73
CA LEU A 163 -19.14 3.23 -2.67
C LEU A 163 -20.02 2.01 -2.33
N ASN A 164 -20.82 2.10 -1.26
CA ASN A 164 -21.69 1.02 -0.85
C ASN A 164 -22.75 0.71 -1.92
N LYS A 165 -23.29 1.73 -2.60
CA LYS A 165 -24.21 1.53 -3.72
C LYS A 165 -23.55 0.72 -4.84
N LEU A 166 -22.37 1.14 -5.30
CA LEU A 166 -21.65 0.46 -6.38
C LEU A 166 -21.24 -0.96 -5.99
N VAL A 167 -20.83 -1.19 -4.74
CA VAL A 167 -20.53 -2.52 -4.21
C VAL A 167 -21.74 -3.44 -4.34
N ARG A 168 -22.92 -3.02 -3.91
CA ARG A 168 -24.15 -3.82 -4.05
C ARG A 168 -24.49 -4.11 -5.51
N GLU A 169 -24.47 -3.07 -6.35
CA GLU A 169 -24.84 -3.15 -7.75
C GLU A 169 -23.89 -4.03 -8.58
N ARG A 170 -22.58 -3.98 -8.29
CA ARG A 170 -21.54 -4.63 -9.12
C ARG A 170 -21.11 -5.98 -8.60
N LEU A 171 -21.17 -6.19 -7.29
CA LEU A 171 -20.73 -7.45 -6.67
C LEU A 171 -21.90 -8.35 -6.27
N GLY A 172 -23.13 -7.86 -6.33
CA GLY A 172 -24.32 -8.64 -5.95
C GLY A 172 -24.36 -9.02 -4.46
N VAL A 173 -23.62 -8.29 -3.63
CA VAL A 173 -23.59 -8.47 -2.17
C VAL A 173 -24.59 -7.51 -1.54
N GLY A 174 -25.61 -8.03 -0.85
CA GLY A 174 -26.70 -7.24 -0.26
C GLY A 174 -27.58 -8.08 0.63
#